data_AF-Q4SA33-F1
#
_entry.id   AF-Q4SA33-F1
#
_cell.length_a   1.000
_cell.length_b   1.000
_cell.length_c   1.000
_cell.angle_alpha   90.00
_cell.angle_beta   90.00
_cell.angle_gamma   90.00
#
_symmetry.space_group_name_H-M   'P 1'
#
loop_
_entity.id
_entity.type
_entity.pdbx_description
1 polymer ?
#
loop_
_entity_poly.entity_id
_entity_poly.type
_entity_poly.pdbx_seq_one_letter_code
_entity_poly.pdbx_strand_id
1 'polypeptide(L)'
;RYLLCEVNVSDRSSLLLLDDRAVAAAVKAAVGRAHGDYGAAACSVRFCVKYLNAHTGIVFLRFPKKFYRLLWSALPFITAIETRGHKIPCFLNCLHVGGKANLNSHTHTRCIYLPAALEVCVIPGTIRTCQKFLIQYNKQQLHRMLPKCKNKGK
;
A
#
# COMPACT_ATOMS: atom_id res chain seq x y z
N ARG A 1 -12.22 3.51 2.00
CA ARG A 1 -11.68 2.27 1.42
C ARG A 1 -10.24 2.14 1.89
N TYR A 2 -9.76 0.91 2.05
CA TYR A 2 -8.38 0.65 2.43
C TYR A 2 -7.62 0.19 1.21
N LEU A 3 -6.40 0.68 1.09
CA LEU A 3 -5.45 0.31 0.05
C LEU A 3 -4.24 -0.30 0.72
N LEU A 4 -3.78 -1.44 0.20
CA LEU A 4 -2.55 -2.09 0.62
C LEU A 4 -1.45 -1.81 -0.39
N CYS A 5 -0.36 -1.23 0.09
CA CYS A 5 0.82 -0.93 -0.70
C CYS A 5 2.05 -1.60 -0.09
N GLU A 6 2.99 -1.96 -0.93
CA GLU A 6 4.34 -2.40 -0.56
C GLU A 6 5.32 -1.33 -1.01
N VAL A 7 6.16 -0.88 -0.09
CA VAL A 7 7.24 0.07 -0.36
C VAL A 7 8.48 -0.73 -0.70
N ASN A 8 8.89 -0.67 -1.97
CA ASN A 8 10.13 -1.24 -2.43
C ASN A 8 11.23 -0.19 -2.35
N VAL A 9 12.33 -0.51 -1.67
CA VAL A 9 13.47 0.37 -1.46
C VAL A 9 14.75 -0.37 -1.84
N SER A 10 15.71 0.34 -2.43
CA SER A 10 17.00 -0.24 -2.82
C SER A 10 17.80 -0.76 -1.62
N ASP A 11 17.77 -0.04 -0.50
CA ASP A 11 18.41 -0.44 0.75
C ASP A 11 17.39 -0.81 1.83
N ARG A 12 17.46 -2.04 2.37
CA ARG A 12 16.51 -2.52 3.37
C ARG A 12 16.69 -1.86 4.74
N SER A 13 17.89 -1.40 5.09
CA SER A 13 18.14 -0.66 6.34
C SER A 13 17.30 0.61 6.39
N SER A 14 17.10 1.25 5.24
CA SER A 14 16.32 2.48 5.14
C SER A 14 14.81 2.30 5.35
N LEU A 15 14.30 1.06 5.27
CA LEU A 15 12.90 0.78 5.62
C LEU A 15 12.64 0.96 7.12
N LEU A 16 13.64 0.72 7.97
CA LEU A 16 13.55 0.93 9.43
C LEU A 16 13.43 2.42 9.79
N LEU A 17 13.88 3.30 8.90
CA LEU A 17 13.81 4.75 9.04
C LEU A 17 12.46 5.32 8.55
N LEU A 18 11.56 4.51 8.00
CA LEU A 18 10.27 5.00 7.51
C LEU A 18 9.31 5.27 8.67
N ASP A 19 8.90 6.53 8.78
CA ASP A 19 7.84 6.98 9.68
C ASP A 19 6.49 7.03 8.94
N ASP A 20 5.39 6.72 9.63
CA ASP A 20 4.03 6.77 9.09
C ASP A 20 3.66 8.16 8.53
N ARG A 21 4.13 9.22 9.20
CA ARG A 21 3.96 10.61 8.77
C ARG A 21 4.72 10.91 7.49
N ALA A 22 5.94 10.38 7.34
CA ALA A 22 6.76 10.58 6.16
C ALA A 22 6.11 9.92 4.93
N VAL A 23 5.59 8.70 5.08
CA VAL A 23 4.84 8.01 4.03
C VAL A 23 3.57 8.79 3.67
N ALA A 24 2.83 9.28 4.67
CA ALA A 24 1.64 10.09 4.42
C ALA A 24 1.99 11.40 3.69
N ALA A 25 3.04 12.09 4.10
CA ALA A 25 3.51 13.32 3.47
C ALA A 25 3.93 13.07 2.01
N ALA A 26 4.70 12.00 1.76
CA ALA A 26 5.13 11.63 0.41
C ALA A 26 3.96 11.33 -0.53
N VAL A 27 2.97 10.57 -0.05
CA VAL A 27 1.74 10.28 -0.83
C VAL A 27 0.96 11.56 -1.10
N LYS A 28 0.78 12.44 -0.10
CA LYS A 28 0.10 13.74 -0.28
C LYS A 28 0.83 14.61 -1.30
N ALA A 29 2.16 14.70 -1.19
CA ALA A 29 2.98 15.48 -2.10
C ALA A 29 2.90 14.94 -3.53
N ALA A 30 2.93 13.61 -3.73
CA ALA A 30 2.77 13.02 -5.04
C ALA A 30 1.38 13.26 -5.64
N VAL A 31 0.32 13.15 -4.85
CA VAL A 31 -1.04 13.46 -5.31
C VAL A 31 -1.19 14.94 -5.64
N GLY A 32 -0.60 15.84 -4.84
CA GLY A 32 -0.56 17.28 -5.12
C GLY A 32 0.21 17.60 -6.40
N ARG A 33 1.35 16.93 -6.64
CA ARG A 33 2.10 17.09 -7.89
C ARG A 33 1.35 16.57 -9.12
N ALA A 34 0.64 15.44 -8.98
CA ALA A 34 -0.05 14.80 -10.10
C ALA A 34 -1.41 15.44 -10.42
N HIS A 35 -2.15 15.92 -9.41
CA HIS A 35 -3.54 16.38 -9.55
C HIS A 35 -3.75 17.84 -9.09
N GLY A 36 -2.67 18.56 -8.78
CA GLY A 36 -2.70 19.94 -8.31
C GLY A 36 -3.38 20.11 -6.93
N ASP A 37 -3.84 21.33 -6.68
CA ASP A 37 -4.45 21.72 -5.40
C ASP A 37 -5.71 20.93 -5.06
N TYR A 38 -6.46 20.50 -6.09
CA TYR A 38 -7.63 19.62 -5.90
C TYR A 38 -7.23 18.28 -5.28
N GLY A 39 -6.16 17.65 -5.78
CA GLY A 39 -5.62 16.41 -5.23
C GLY A 39 -5.07 16.58 -3.82
N ALA A 40 -4.36 17.70 -3.58
CA ALA A 40 -3.81 18.03 -2.27
C ALA A 40 -4.91 18.24 -1.21
N ALA A 41 -5.97 18.98 -1.56
CA ALA A 41 -7.14 19.18 -0.71
C ALA A 41 -7.87 17.86 -0.45
N ALA A 42 -8.09 17.05 -1.48
CA ALA A 42 -8.75 15.75 -1.37
C ALA A 42 -8.02 14.78 -0.41
N CYS A 43 -6.69 14.79 -0.43
CA CYS A 43 -5.90 14.02 0.53
C CYS A 43 -5.94 14.59 1.94
N SER A 44 -6.17 15.89 2.13
CA SER A 44 -6.13 16.49 3.46
C SER A 44 -7.35 16.15 4.33
N VAL A 45 -8.50 15.81 3.73
CA VAL A 45 -9.76 15.62 4.49
C VAL A 45 -9.79 14.32 5.31
N ARG A 46 -9.46 13.16 4.72
CA ARG A 46 -9.64 11.83 5.36
C ARG A 46 -8.57 10.80 5.01
N PHE A 47 -7.43 11.23 4.49
CA PHE A 47 -6.31 10.32 4.28
C PHE A 47 -5.59 10.04 5.61
N CYS A 48 -5.38 8.77 5.93
CA CYS A 48 -4.45 8.39 6.98
C CYS A 48 -3.80 7.04 6.72
N VAL A 49 -2.55 6.91 7.17
CA VAL A 49 -1.85 5.63 7.26
C VAL A 49 -2.37 4.93 8.52
N LYS A 50 -2.81 3.68 8.38
CA LYS A 50 -3.36 2.88 9.50
C LYS A 50 -2.38 1.87 10.04
N TYR A 51 -1.47 1.42 9.20
CA TYR A 51 -0.46 0.45 9.55
C TYR A 51 0.71 0.63 8.61
N LEU A 52 1.91 0.60 9.17
CA LEU A 52 3.17 0.59 8.46
C LEU A 52 4.00 -0.51 9.10
N ASN A 53 4.53 -1.41 8.29
CA ASN A 53 5.53 -2.37 8.72
C ASN A 53 6.88 -1.96 8.15
N ALA A 54 7.77 -1.49 9.03
CA ALA A 54 9.12 -1.07 8.67
C ALA A 54 10.03 -2.25 8.27
N HIS A 55 9.65 -3.50 8.55
CA HIS A 55 10.46 -4.66 8.19
C HIS A 55 10.10 -5.23 6.81
N THR A 56 8.82 -5.19 6.44
CA THR A 56 8.34 -5.71 5.15
C THR A 56 8.01 -4.61 4.13
N GLY A 57 8.02 -3.34 4.55
CA GLY A 57 7.59 -2.21 3.70
C GLY A 57 6.09 -2.18 3.42
N ILE A 58 5.27 -2.98 4.12
CA ILE A 58 3.82 -3.05 3.88
C ILE A 58 3.12 -1.86 4.55
N VAL A 59 2.27 -1.16 3.80
CA VAL A 59 1.54 0.03 4.24
C VAL A 59 0.05 -0.13 3.98
N PHE A 60 -0.76 0.14 5.00
CA PHE A 60 -2.21 0.32 4.86
C PHE A 60 -2.58 1.78 4.86
N LEU A 61 -3.20 2.19 3.76
CA LEU A 61 -3.69 3.54 3.56
C LEU A 61 -5.22 3.56 3.60
N ARG A 62 -5.80 4.49 4.35
CA ARG A 62 -7.24 4.74 4.38
C ARG A 62 -7.56 5.97 3.54
N PHE A 63 -8.51 5.83 2.62
CA PHE A 63 -8.95 6.93 1.76
C PHE A 63 -10.47 7.03 1.56
N PRO A 64 -11.00 8.23 1.26
CA PRO A 64 -12.38 8.42 0.82
C PRO A 64 -12.66 7.77 -0.54
N LYS A 65 -13.84 7.14 -0.68
CA LYS A 65 -14.26 6.41 -1.90
C LYS A 65 -14.33 7.31 -3.14
N LYS A 66 -14.56 8.62 -2.99
CA LYS A 66 -14.67 9.54 -4.14
C LYS A 66 -13.35 9.76 -4.87
N PHE A 67 -12.22 9.64 -4.18
CA PHE A 67 -10.91 10.09 -4.68
C PHE A 67 -9.90 8.95 -4.90
N TYR A 68 -10.33 7.69 -4.79
CA TYR A 68 -9.44 6.52 -4.92
C TYR A 68 -8.71 6.47 -6.28
N ARG A 69 -9.37 6.92 -7.37
CA ARG A 69 -8.80 6.90 -8.72
C ARG A 69 -7.62 7.86 -8.87
N LEU A 70 -7.72 9.03 -8.25
CA LEU A 70 -6.67 10.05 -8.26
C LEU A 70 -5.43 9.55 -7.50
N LEU A 71 -5.67 8.95 -6.33
CA LEU A 71 -4.59 8.34 -5.57
C LEU A 71 -3.89 7.25 -6.38
N TRP A 72 -4.66 6.34 -6.98
CA TRP A 72 -4.11 5.22 -7.73
C TRP A 72 -3.22 5.67 -8.89
N SER A 73 -3.65 6.69 -9.64
CA SER A 73 -2.81 7.24 -10.71
C SER A 73 -1.59 7.98 -10.17
N ALA A 74 -1.60 8.44 -8.91
CA ALA A 74 -0.48 9.15 -8.29
C ALA A 74 0.55 8.25 -7.60
N LEU A 75 0.16 7.05 -7.16
CA LEU A 75 1.03 6.07 -6.52
C LEU A 75 2.31 5.73 -7.30
N PRO A 76 2.27 5.45 -8.62
CA PRO A 76 3.49 5.14 -9.37
C PRO A 76 4.42 6.35 -9.52
N PHE A 77 3.93 7.59 -9.31
CA PHE A 77 4.74 8.80 -9.36
C PHE A 77 5.48 9.10 -8.05
N ILE A 78 5.31 8.26 -7.02
CA ILE A 78 6.09 8.34 -5.79
C ILE A 78 7.44 7.69 -6.07
N THR A 79 8.47 8.53 -6.25
CA THR A 79 9.84 8.10 -6.55
C THR A 79 10.78 8.19 -5.35
N ALA A 80 10.40 8.96 -4.32
CA ALA A 80 11.17 9.09 -3.10
C ALA A 80 10.29 9.47 -1.90
N ILE A 81 10.68 8.98 -0.73
CA ILE A 81 10.16 9.42 0.57
C ILE A 81 11.28 10.16 1.29
N GLU A 82 10.95 11.33 1.82
CA GLU A 82 11.87 12.13 2.63
C GLU A 82 11.56 11.88 4.11
N THR A 83 12.52 11.33 4.84
CA THR A 83 12.40 11.11 6.28
C THR A 83 13.61 11.70 6.99
N ARG A 84 13.38 12.55 8.00
CA ARG A 84 14.43 13.13 8.88
C ARG A 84 15.63 13.73 8.10
N GLY A 85 15.37 14.34 6.94
CA GLY A 85 16.40 14.95 6.09
C GLY A 85 17.08 14.02 5.08
N HIS A 86 16.77 12.71 5.10
CA HIS A 86 17.27 11.75 4.12
C HIS A 86 16.21 11.44 3.07
N LYS A 87 16.58 11.59 1.79
CA LYS A 87 15.74 11.23 0.66
C LYS A 87 16.01 9.78 0.27
N ILE A 88 15.04 8.92 0.57
CA ILE A 88 15.12 7.48 0.30
C ILE A 88 14.39 7.23 -1.03
N PRO A 89 15.09 6.77 -2.09
CA PRO A 89 14.44 6.40 -3.33
C PRO A 89 13.59 5.15 -3.10
N CYS A 90 12.30 5.25 -3.38
CA CYS A 90 11.36 4.17 -3.11
C CYS A 90 10.26 4.13 -4.15
N PHE A 91 9.76 2.94 -4.41
CA PHE A 91 8.61 2.71 -5.29
C PHE A 91 7.47 2.10 -4.47
N LEU A 92 6.29 2.70 -4.55
CA LEU A 92 5.10 2.11 -3.93
C LEU A 92 4.41 1.22 -4.94
N ASN A 93 4.47 -0.08 -4.71
CA ASN A 93 3.71 -1.06 -5.47
C ASN A 93 2.38 -1.35 -4.77
N CYS A 94 1.28 -1.35 -5.50
CA CYS A 94 -0.01 -1.77 -4.94
C CYS A 94 -0.09 -3.29 -4.96
N LEU A 95 -0.25 -3.91 -3.79
CA LEU A 95 -0.37 -5.36 -3.72
C LEU A 95 -1.73 -5.81 -4.27
N HIS A 96 -1.67 -6.62 -5.31
CA HIS A 96 -2.83 -7.33 -5.83
C HIS A 96 -3.20 -8.46 -4.88
N VAL A 97 -4.41 -8.38 -4.35
CA VAL A 97 -5.05 -9.48 -3.61
C VAL A 97 -6.10 -10.11 -4.51
N GLY A 98 -5.65 -10.71 -5.59
CA GLY A 98 -6.41 -11.75 -6.28
C GLY A 98 -6.33 -13.01 -5.44
N GLY A 99 -7.08 -13.04 -4.35
CA GLY A 99 -7.46 -14.33 -3.82
C GLY A 99 -8.32 -15.02 -4.88
N LYS A 100 -8.01 -16.28 -5.19
CA LYS A 100 -9.06 -17.29 -5.41
C LYS A 100 -9.95 -17.33 -4.17
N ALA A 101 -10.71 -16.27 -3.91
CA ALA A 101 -11.85 -16.33 -3.03
C ALA A 101 -12.90 -17.05 -3.86
N ASN A 102 -13.26 -18.26 -3.43
CA ASN A 102 -14.43 -18.96 -3.90
C ASN A 102 -15.58 -17.95 -4.00
N LEU A 103 -16.07 -17.75 -5.23
CA LEU A 103 -16.88 -16.62 -5.67
C LEU A 103 -18.33 -16.78 -5.20
N ASN A 104 -18.55 -17.02 -3.91
CA ASN A 104 -19.88 -17.17 -3.34
C ASN A 104 -20.16 -16.00 -2.40
N SER A 105 -20.30 -14.82 -2.97
CA SER A 105 -21.19 -13.79 -2.42
C SER A 105 -21.30 -12.65 -3.42
N HIS A 106 -22.52 -12.43 -3.88
CA HIS A 106 -23.00 -11.24 -4.57
C HIS A 106 -22.63 -9.96 -3.79
N THR A 107 -21.39 -9.50 -3.90
CA THR A 107 -21.03 -8.13 -3.62
C THR A 107 -20.24 -7.62 -4.80
N HIS A 108 -20.92 -6.77 -5.56
CA HIS A 108 -20.51 -6.09 -6.77
C HIS A 108 -19.14 -5.41 -6.56
N THR A 109 -18.07 -6.19 -6.69
CA THR A 109 -16.70 -5.71 -6.76
C THR A 109 -16.58 -5.11 -8.14
N ARG A 110 -16.92 -3.82 -8.26
CA ARG A 110 -16.59 -3.03 -9.44
C ARG A 110 -15.06 -3.01 -9.54
N CYS A 111 -14.50 -4.03 -10.17
CA CYS A 111 -13.19 -3.98 -10.81
C CYS A 111 -13.30 -2.90 -11.86
N ILE A 112 -12.59 -1.80 -11.63
CA ILE A 112 -12.61 -0.67 -12.51
C ILE A 112 -11.51 -0.99 -13.49
N TYR A 113 -11.90 -1.64 -14.59
CA TYR A 113 -11.05 -1.89 -15.73
C TYR A 113 -10.62 -0.52 -16.30
N LEU A 114 -9.48 -0.02 -15.83
CA LEU A 114 -8.70 0.95 -16.58
C LEU A 114 -7.59 0.13 -17.28
N PRO A 115 -7.36 0.30 -18.59
CA PRO A 115 -6.51 -0.57 -19.41
C PRO A 115 -4.99 -0.38 -19.17
N ALA A 116 -4.58 -0.13 -17.93
CA ALA A 116 -3.18 -0.06 -17.51
C ALA A 116 -2.93 -0.99 -16.31
N ALA A 117 -2.95 -2.30 -16.61
CA ALA A 117 -2.15 -3.39 -16.03
C ALA A 117 -1.78 -3.41 -14.53
N LEU A 118 -2.62 -2.94 -13.60
CA LEU A 118 -2.48 -3.32 -12.19
C LEU A 118 -3.86 -3.44 -11.52
N GLU A 119 -4.32 -4.67 -11.32
CA GLU A 119 -5.51 -4.94 -10.50
C GLU A 119 -5.18 -4.63 -9.02
N VAL A 120 -5.51 -3.42 -8.58
CA VAL A 120 -5.29 -3.02 -7.19
C VAL A 120 -6.41 -3.55 -6.30
N CYS A 121 -6.05 -4.27 -5.23
CA CYS A 121 -7.05 -4.69 -4.25
C CYS A 121 -7.48 -3.50 -3.39
N VAL A 122 -8.64 -2.95 -3.71
CA VAL A 122 -9.35 -2.06 -2.81
C VAL A 122 -10.15 -2.94 -1.87
N ILE A 123 -9.63 -3.26 -0.68
CA ILE A 123 -10.34 -4.09 0.29
C ILE A 123 -11.68 -3.39 0.60
N PRO A 124 -12.82 -3.97 0.16
CA PRO A 124 -14.12 -3.36 0.38
C PRO A 124 -14.58 -3.76 1.78
N GLY A 125 -13.96 -3.23 2.83
CA GLY A 125 -14.23 -3.76 4.16
C GLY A 125 -13.86 -2.85 5.32
N THR A 126 -14.29 -3.29 6.50
CA THR A 126 -13.94 -2.77 7.82
C THR A 126 -12.47 -3.09 8.15
N ILE A 127 -11.92 -2.48 9.20
CA ILE A 127 -10.53 -2.71 9.66
C ILE A 127 -10.28 -4.22 9.88
N ARG A 128 -11.29 -4.96 10.37
CA ARG A 128 -11.20 -6.40 10.63
C ARG A 128 -10.90 -7.23 9.39
N THR A 129 -11.52 -6.93 8.24
CA THR A 129 -11.25 -7.66 6.99
C THR A 129 -9.83 -7.40 6.51
N CYS A 130 -9.34 -6.16 6.66
CA CYS A 130 -7.97 -5.80 6.30
C CYS A 130 -6.93 -6.50 7.20
N GLN A 131 -7.21 -6.60 8.50
CA GLN A 131 -6.35 -7.31 9.45
C GLN A 131 -6.29 -8.81 9.16
N LYS A 132 -7.44 -9.46 8.93
CA LYS A 132 -7.48 -10.88 8.52
C LYS A 132 -6.68 -11.11 7.26
N PHE A 133 -6.80 -10.20 6.29
CA PHE A 133 -6.04 -10.27 5.06
C PHE A 133 -4.53 -10.17 5.29
N LEU A 134 -4.06 -9.20 6.08
CA LEU A 134 -2.65 -9.03 6.39
C LEU A 134 -2.06 -10.28 7.06
N ILE A 135 -2.81 -10.87 8.01
CA ILE A 135 -2.40 -12.10 8.69
C ILE A 135 -2.26 -13.25 7.68
N GLN A 136 -3.24 -13.40 6.79
CA GLN A 136 -3.22 -14.44 5.77
C GLN A 136 -2.07 -14.26 4.75
N TYR A 137 -1.81 -13.02 4.34
CA TYR A 137 -0.69 -12.68 3.45
C TYR A 137 0.66 -12.97 4.10
N ASN A 138 0.88 -12.51 5.34
CA ASN A 138 2.11 -12.78 6.07
C ASN A 138 2.33 -14.28 6.27
N LYS A 139 1.26 -15.04 6.58
CA LYS A 139 1.32 -16.51 6.69
C LYS A 139 1.77 -17.16 5.37
N GLN A 140 1.24 -16.72 4.23
CA GLN A 140 1.64 -17.24 2.92
C GLN A 140 3.10 -16.92 2.59
N GLN A 141 3.55 -15.70 2.87
CA GLN A 141 4.95 -15.31 2.67
C GLN A 141 5.90 -16.13 3.55
N LEU A 142 5.54 -16.36 4.81
CA LEU A 142 6.33 -17.19 5.73
C LEU A 142 6.44 -18.64 5.23
N HIS A 143 5.32 -19.25 4.80
CA HIS A 143 5.33 -20.61 4.22
C HIS A 143 6.17 -20.72 2.95
N ARG A 144 6.31 -19.65 2.16
CA ARG A 144 7.19 -19.62 0.98
C ARG A 144 8.66 -19.43 1.33
N MET A 145 8.96 -18.71 2.41
CA MET A 145 10.32 -18.44 2.87
C MET A 145 10.93 -19.61 3.63
N LEU A 146 10.17 -20.27 4.50
CA LEU A 146 10.61 -21.41 5.32
C LEU A 146 11.37 -22.51 4.54
N PRO A 147 10.90 -23.01 3.38
CA PRO A 147 11.63 -24.03 2.63
C PRO A 147 12.90 -23.53 1.94
N LYS A 148 13.07 -22.21 1.78
CA LYS A 148 14.29 -21.60 1.21
C LYS A 148 15.37 -21.34 2.28
N CYS A 149 14.98 -21.24 3.54
CA CYS A 149 15.90 -21.03 4.64
C CYS A 149 16.48 -22.37 5.13
N LYS A 150 17.57 -22.85 4.50
CA LYS A 150 18.46 -23.86 5.09
C LYS A 150 19.36 -23.21 6.15
N ASN A 151 18.79 -22.63 7.21
CA ASN A 151 19.61 -22.24 8.35
C ASN A 151 19.52 -23.35 9.40
N LYS A 152 20.62 -24.08 9.62
CA LYS A 152 20.72 -24.97 10.77
C LYS A 152 20.73 -24.06 12.00
N GLY A 153 19.57 -23.93 12.65
CA GLY A 153 19.48 -23.29 13.95
C GLY A 153 20.50 -23.95 14.87
N LYS A 154 21.51 -23.19 15.26
CA LYS A 154 22.39 -23.54 16.38
C LYS A 154 21.61 -23.36 17.67
#